data_AF-A0A2P2KXA0-F1
#
_entry.id   AF-A0A2P2KXA0-F1
#
_cell.length_a   1.000
_cell.length_b   1.000
_cell.length_c   1.000
_cell.angle_alpha   90.00
_cell.angle_beta   90.00
_cell.angle_gamma   90.00
#
_symmetry.space_group_name_H-M   'P 1'
#
loop_
_entity.id
_entity.type
_entity.pdbx_description
1 polymer ?
#
loop_
_entity_poly.entity_id
_entity_poly.type
_entity_poly.pdbx_seq_one_letter_code
_entity_poly.pdbx_strand_id
1 'polypeptide(L)'
;MLGMEIDNRKPGFWEELSCGVCSLMIDASKLDGGLVGEARKHKWTNFMLTELINWDRASVEPEPKMEEHNLHLAPSDTGSLAAQNVLLALRKSLMLRTSLHAIFPGFRHDDSEDELVPVAILFSGGLDSMILAALLDECLDPRYGIDLLNVSFDGQSAPDRISARAGVEELRRIAPFRRWKLVEIDAELSNLTLELKHVMSLIKPANTYMDLNIGIALWLAARGNGWVNKGSSSRNDDNQQSFMYNSKARIVLVGSGADEQCAGYGRHRTKYRCGSWLGLHEEMKLDMQRIWKRNMGRDDRCIADNGREARFPFLDEDVVRILLDIPLWEVANLDQPSGTGDKKILREVARMLGLREAAIQPKRAIQVSVTMSYRSILELGV
;
A
#
# COMPACT_ATOMS: atom_id res chain seq x y z
N MET A 1 -6.20 -8.98 -23.88
CA MET A 1 -7.16 -7.98 -24.36
C MET A 1 -8.36 -8.74 -24.87
N LEU A 2 -9.48 -8.70 -24.14
CA LEU A 2 -10.69 -9.47 -24.48
C LEU A 2 -11.91 -8.65 -24.07
N GLY A 3 -12.78 -8.40 -25.04
CA GLY A 3 -14.13 -7.90 -24.82
C GLY A 3 -15.11 -9.05 -24.99
N MET A 4 -16.12 -9.11 -24.13
CA MET A 4 -17.29 -9.95 -24.37
C MET A 4 -18.26 -9.18 -25.27
N GLU A 5 -18.64 -9.75 -26.41
CA GLU A 5 -19.81 -9.31 -27.17
C GLU A 5 -21.06 -9.81 -26.45
N ILE A 6 -21.70 -8.92 -25.70
CA ILE A 6 -23.13 -9.04 -25.40
C ILE A 6 -23.79 -7.82 -26.05
N ASP A 7 -24.45 -8.10 -27.18
CA ASP A 7 -25.33 -7.21 -27.93
C ASP A 7 -24.69 -6.27 -29.00
N ASN A 8 -25.36 -6.16 -30.14
CA ASN A 8 -24.92 -5.62 -31.44
C ASN A 8 -24.68 -4.10 -31.47
N ARG A 9 -23.89 -3.54 -30.54
CA ARG A 9 -23.46 -2.13 -30.53
C ARG A 9 -21.94 -2.05 -30.39
N LYS A 10 -21.34 -1.16 -31.19
CA LYS A 10 -19.90 -0.80 -31.32
C LYS A 10 -18.97 -1.33 -30.20
N PRO A 11 -17.78 -1.87 -30.52
CA PRO A 11 -16.88 -2.49 -29.56
C PRO A 11 -16.33 -1.45 -28.59
N GLY A 12 -16.87 -1.43 -27.39
CA GLY A 12 -16.42 -0.55 -26.33
C GLY A 12 -16.67 -1.21 -24.99
N PHE A 13 -15.96 -2.27 -24.64
CA PHE A 13 -16.14 -2.91 -23.33
C PHE A 13 -14.82 -3.47 -22.80
N TRP A 14 -14.14 -2.66 -21.97
CA TRP A 14 -13.15 -3.15 -21.01
C TRP A 14 -13.92 -3.58 -19.76
N GLU A 15 -14.01 -4.88 -19.50
CA GLU A 15 -14.54 -5.39 -18.23
C GLU A 15 -13.42 -6.11 -17.49
N GLU A 16 -13.09 -5.63 -16.29
CA GLU A 16 -12.17 -6.36 -15.41
C GLU A 16 -12.89 -7.60 -14.86
N LEU A 17 -12.26 -8.76 -15.05
CA LEU A 17 -12.76 -10.02 -14.50
C LEU A 17 -12.64 -10.00 -12.98
N SER A 18 -13.71 -10.43 -12.30
CA SER A 18 -13.65 -10.68 -10.84
C SER A 18 -12.53 -11.64 -10.47
N CYS A 19 -11.93 -11.44 -9.28
CA CYS A 19 -10.88 -12.32 -8.76
C CYS A 19 -11.26 -13.80 -8.87
N GLY A 20 -10.33 -14.60 -9.37
CA GLY A 20 -10.55 -16.01 -9.63
C GLY A 20 -9.41 -16.62 -10.44
N VAL A 21 -9.42 -17.94 -10.50
CA VAL A 21 -8.65 -18.68 -11.49
C VAL A 21 -9.44 -18.67 -12.80
N CYS A 22 -8.87 -18.14 -13.86
CA CYS A 22 -9.53 -18.07 -15.17
C CYS A 22 -8.65 -18.76 -16.23
N SER A 23 -9.25 -19.54 -17.12
CA SER A 23 -8.60 -19.99 -18.36
C SER A 23 -9.08 -19.15 -19.52
N LEU A 24 -8.16 -18.82 -20.41
CA LEU A 24 -8.41 -17.99 -21.57
C LEU A 24 -8.26 -18.81 -22.85
N MET A 25 -9.30 -18.82 -23.69
CA MET A 25 -9.21 -19.36 -25.04
C MET A 25 -9.34 -18.20 -26.02
N ILE A 26 -8.32 -17.99 -26.86
CA ILE A 26 -8.34 -16.95 -27.88
C ILE A 26 -8.42 -17.63 -29.24
N ASP A 27 -9.42 -17.26 -30.03
CA ASP A 27 -9.59 -17.74 -31.41
C ASP A 27 -9.08 -16.68 -32.39
N ALA A 28 -8.05 -17.03 -33.15
CA ALA A 28 -7.44 -16.18 -34.17
C ALA A 28 -7.95 -16.50 -35.59
N SER A 29 -8.92 -17.41 -35.73
CA SER A 29 -9.46 -17.82 -37.04
C SER A 29 -10.33 -16.75 -37.70
N LYS A 30 -10.82 -15.77 -36.92
CA LYS A 30 -11.58 -14.61 -37.39
C LYS A 30 -10.60 -13.48 -37.78
N LEU A 31 -10.43 -13.28 -39.09
CA LEU A 31 -9.49 -12.32 -39.72
C LEU A 31 -10.00 -10.87 -39.74
N ASP A 32 -11.13 -10.58 -39.10
CA ASP A 32 -11.84 -9.31 -39.05
C ASP A 32 -11.18 -8.27 -38.12
N GLY A 33 -9.91 -8.48 -37.77
CA GLY A 33 -9.07 -7.52 -37.03
C GLY A 33 -9.33 -7.47 -35.51
N GLY A 34 -10.29 -8.26 -35.01
CA GLY A 34 -10.58 -8.42 -33.57
C GLY A 34 -10.19 -9.80 -33.07
N LEU A 35 -9.44 -9.87 -31.96
CA LEU A 35 -9.23 -11.12 -31.23
C LEU A 35 -10.46 -11.40 -30.36
N VAL A 36 -11.22 -12.44 -30.71
CA VAL A 36 -12.32 -12.93 -29.88
C VAL A 36 -11.80 -14.05 -29.00
N GLY A 37 -12.15 -14.03 -27.72
CA GLY A 37 -11.78 -15.09 -26.81
C GLY A 37 -12.77 -15.29 -25.67
N GLU A 38 -12.82 -16.52 -25.21
CA GLU A 38 -13.67 -16.96 -24.11
C GLU A 38 -12.84 -17.00 -22.82
N ALA A 39 -13.37 -16.39 -21.76
CA ALA A 39 -12.82 -16.49 -20.41
C ALA A 39 -13.70 -17.43 -19.58
N ARG A 40 -13.12 -18.54 -19.11
CA ARG A 40 -13.81 -19.48 -18.21
C ARG A 40 -13.27 -19.35 -16.80
N LYS A 41 -14.15 -19.06 -15.83
CA LYS A 41 -13.80 -19.00 -14.40
C LYS A 41 -13.86 -20.38 -13.75
N HIS A 42 -12.86 -20.68 -12.94
CA HIS A 42 -12.69 -21.93 -12.18
C HIS A 42 -12.88 -21.67 -10.68
N LYS A 43 -13.20 -22.72 -9.93
CA LYS A 43 -13.31 -22.66 -8.47
C LYS A 43 -11.93 -22.60 -7.83
N TRP A 44 -11.83 -21.94 -6.68
CA TRP A 44 -10.65 -22.02 -5.83
C TRP A 44 -10.47 -23.45 -5.33
N THR A 45 -9.23 -23.95 -5.36
CA THR A 45 -8.88 -25.26 -4.81
C THR A 45 -8.71 -25.20 -3.29
N ASN A 46 -8.37 -24.03 -2.75
CA ASN A 46 -8.22 -23.80 -1.32
C ASN A 46 -9.54 -23.32 -0.70
N PHE A 47 -10.10 -24.11 0.21
CA PHE A 47 -11.35 -23.78 0.91
C PHE A 47 -11.23 -22.51 1.77
N MET A 48 -10.07 -22.29 2.39
CA MET A 48 -9.82 -21.09 3.20
C MET A 48 -9.98 -19.81 2.38
N LEU A 49 -9.54 -19.79 1.11
CA LEU A 49 -9.75 -18.64 0.23
C LEU A 49 -11.24 -18.39 -0.04
N THR A 50 -12.04 -19.45 -0.11
CA THR A 50 -13.49 -19.32 -0.33
C THR A 50 -14.17 -18.67 0.87
N GLU A 51 -13.70 -18.96 2.08
CA GLU A 51 -14.17 -18.35 3.32
C GLU A 51 -13.73 -16.87 3.42
N LEU A 52 -12.44 -16.59 3.21
CA LEU A 52 -11.90 -15.23 3.30
C LEU A 52 -12.50 -14.25 2.29
N ILE A 53 -12.95 -14.72 1.12
CA ILE A 53 -13.63 -13.88 0.12
C ILE A 53 -14.94 -13.29 0.64
N ASN A 54 -15.64 -14.00 1.53
CA ASN A 54 -16.85 -13.47 2.15
C ASN A 54 -16.52 -12.32 3.11
N TRP A 55 -15.32 -12.32 3.69
CA TRP A 55 -14.83 -11.33 4.63
C TRP A 55 -15.74 -11.18 5.86
N ASP A 56 -16.19 -12.29 6.42
CA ASP A 56 -17.00 -12.29 7.63
C ASP A 56 -16.10 -12.25 8.88
N ARG A 57 -16.46 -11.40 9.85
CA ARG A 57 -15.71 -11.27 11.11
C ARG A 57 -16.25 -12.23 12.16
N ALA A 58 -15.36 -12.75 13.01
CA ALA A 58 -15.74 -13.58 14.14
C ALA A 58 -16.59 -12.81 15.18
N SER A 59 -16.29 -11.52 15.38
CA SER A 59 -17.05 -10.65 16.29
C SER A 59 -17.16 -9.23 15.75
N VAL A 60 -18.39 -8.80 15.48
CA VAL A 60 -18.70 -7.48 14.94
C VAL A 60 -19.06 -6.51 16.07
N GLU A 61 -19.93 -6.90 16.99
CA GLU A 61 -20.41 -6.07 18.10
C GLU A 61 -20.14 -6.72 19.47
N PRO A 62 -19.89 -5.93 20.53
CA PRO A 62 -19.71 -6.47 21.87
C PRO A 62 -21.00 -7.13 22.37
N GLU A 63 -20.92 -8.32 22.98
CA GLU A 63 -22.09 -8.93 23.60
C GLU A 63 -22.59 -8.07 24.78
N PRO A 64 -23.92 -7.95 24.99
CA PRO A 64 -24.50 -7.08 26.01
C PRO A 64 -24.26 -7.51 27.48
N LYS A 65 -23.24 -8.32 27.79
CA LYS A 65 -22.91 -8.74 29.17
C LYS A 65 -21.40 -8.92 29.40
N MET A 66 -20.75 -7.88 29.91
CA MET A 66 -20.32 -7.76 31.31
C MET A 66 -19.61 -6.41 31.40
N GLU A 67 -19.97 -5.61 32.40
CA GLU A 67 -19.15 -4.49 32.84
C GLU A 67 -17.81 -5.05 33.32
N GLU A 68 -16.89 -5.31 32.41
CA GLU A 68 -15.49 -5.41 32.78
C GLU A 68 -15.04 -3.99 33.10
N HIS A 69 -14.67 -3.79 34.36
CA HIS A 69 -13.90 -2.63 34.77
C HIS A 69 -12.75 -2.45 33.79
N ASN A 70 -12.84 -1.40 32.96
CA ASN A 70 -11.72 -0.88 32.19
C ASN A 70 -10.65 -0.41 33.18
N LEU A 71 -9.86 -1.35 33.68
CA LEU A 71 -8.51 -1.08 34.15
C LEU A 71 -7.80 -0.55 32.92
N HIS A 72 -7.65 0.78 32.87
CA HIS A 72 -6.65 1.44 32.04
C HIS A 72 -5.28 0.88 32.43
N LEU A 73 -4.94 -0.28 31.90
CA LEU A 73 -3.56 -0.76 31.87
C LEU A 73 -2.81 0.24 31.01
N ALA A 74 -1.80 0.88 31.61
CA ALA A 74 -0.87 1.71 30.88
C ALA A 74 -0.37 0.93 29.65
N PRO A 75 -0.16 1.58 28.50
CA PRO A 75 0.35 0.91 27.32
C PRO A 75 1.66 0.22 27.69
N SER A 76 1.64 -1.11 27.79
CA SER A 76 2.84 -1.91 27.95
C SER A 76 3.53 -1.99 26.59
N ASP A 77 4.85 -1.82 26.54
CA ASP A 77 5.62 -1.98 25.30
C ASP A 77 5.47 -3.39 24.67
N THR A 78 4.99 -4.37 25.45
CA THR A 78 4.72 -5.74 24.99
C THR A 78 3.46 -5.90 24.14
N GLY A 79 2.56 -4.90 24.10
CA GLY A 79 1.30 -4.94 23.35
C GLY A 79 0.32 -6.05 23.75
N SER A 80 -0.90 -5.97 23.25
CA SER A 80 -1.96 -6.98 23.40
C SER A 80 -1.62 -8.26 22.63
N LEU A 81 -2.20 -9.38 23.05
CA LEU A 81 -2.05 -10.66 22.33
C LEU A 81 -2.55 -10.54 20.87
N ALA A 82 -3.62 -9.77 20.64
CA ALA A 82 -4.12 -9.47 19.30
C ALA A 82 -3.06 -8.74 18.46
N ALA A 83 -2.41 -7.71 19.00
CA ALA A 83 -1.37 -6.97 18.29
C ALA A 83 -0.12 -7.84 18.03
N GLN A 84 0.26 -8.69 18.98
CA GLN A 84 1.34 -9.68 18.79
C GLN A 84 1.04 -10.64 17.64
N ASN A 85 -0.19 -11.14 17.55
CA ASN A 85 -0.61 -12.02 16.46
C ASN A 85 -0.56 -11.31 15.10
N VAL A 86 -1.04 -10.06 15.03
CA VAL A 86 -0.95 -9.24 13.80
C VAL A 86 0.51 -8.98 13.41
N LEU A 87 1.37 -8.61 14.38
CA LEU A 87 2.79 -8.39 14.15
C LEU A 87 3.47 -9.64 13.59
N LEU A 88 3.20 -10.82 14.17
CA LEU A 88 3.74 -12.09 13.70
C LEU A 88 3.24 -12.47 12.30
N ALA A 89 1.96 -12.21 12.00
CA ALA A 89 1.39 -12.44 10.69
C ALA A 89 2.03 -11.55 9.62
N LEU A 90 2.16 -10.25 9.89
CA LEU A 90 2.81 -9.29 9.00
C LEU A 90 4.28 -9.65 8.78
N ARG A 91 5.02 -10.04 9.82
CA ARG A 91 6.40 -10.52 9.70
C ARG A 91 6.50 -11.71 8.74
N LYS A 92 5.66 -12.73 8.91
CA LYS A 92 5.62 -13.90 8.00
C LYS A 92 5.27 -13.49 6.58
N SER A 93 4.26 -12.64 6.41
CA SER A 93 3.83 -12.11 5.12
C SER A 93 4.96 -11.38 4.39
N LEU A 94 5.74 -10.55 5.09
CA LEU A 94 6.93 -9.88 4.56
C LEU A 94 8.02 -10.89 4.20
N MET A 95 8.36 -11.84 5.08
CA MET A 95 9.36 -12.87 4.78
C MET A 95 9.03 -13.65 3.50
N LEU A 96 7.77 -14.02 3.28
CA LEU A 96 7.34 -14.69 2.05
C LEU A 96 7.53 -13.77 0.83
N ARG A 97 7.17 -12.49 0.96
CA ARG A 97 7.28 -11.47 -0.10
C ARG A 97 8.70 -10.96 -0.31
N THR A 98 9.66 -11.37 0.51
CA THR A 98 11.08 -11.03 0.34
C THR A 98 11.97 -12.26 0.10
N SER A 99 11.45 -13.46 0.33
CA SER A 99 12.20 -14.72 0.13
C SER A 99 12.76 -14.90 -1.30
N LEU A 100 12.11 -14.30 -2.31
CA LEU A 100 12.52 -14.37 -3.71
C LEU A 100 13.80 -13.57 -4.06
N HIS A 101 14.40 -12.81 -3.14
CA HIS A 101 15.71 -12.17 -3.39
C HIS A 101 16.84 -13.19 -3.56
N ALA A 102 16.65 -14.42 -3.05
CA ALA A 102 17.55 -15.54 -3.30
C ALA A 102 17.58 -16.00 -4.78
N ILE A 103 16.56 -15.65 -5.59
CA ILE A 103 16.43 -16.11 -6.99
C ILE A 103 17.00 -15.10 -8.01
N PHE A 104 17.50 -13.95 -7.57
CA PHE A 104 18.16 -12.98 -8.46
C PHE A 104 19.69 -12.94 -8.24
N PRO A 105 20.46 -14.00 -8.60
CA PRO A 105 21.91 -13.96 -8.66
C PRO A 105 22.39 -13.25 -9.94
N GLY A 106 21.67 -12.21 -10.39
CA GLY A 106 22.03 -11.43 -11.56
C GLY A 106 23.05 -10.33 -11.28
N PHE A 107 23.48 -10.18 -10.03
CA PHE A 107 24.48 -9.20 -9.63
C PHE A 107 25.86 -9.70 -10.05
N ARG A 108 26.55 -8.87 -10.85
CA ARG A 108 27.90 -9.16 -11.29
C ARG A 108 28.82 -9.04 -10.08
N HIS A 109 29.88 -9.84 -10.06
CA HIS A 109 30.90 -9.88 -8.99
C HIS A 109 31.63 -8.53 -8.74
N ASP A 110 31.25 -7.48 -9.48
CA ASP A 110 31.87 -6.16 -9.56
C ASP A 110 30.93 -5.02 -9.07
N ASP A 111 29.66 -5.33 -8.74
CA ASP A 111 28.76 -4.34 -8.15
C ASP A 111 29.18 -4.13 -6.68
N SER A 112 29.49 -2.89 -6.30
CA SER A 112 29.82 -2.57 -4.92
C SER A 112 28.68 -3.02 -3.99
N GLU A 113 28.99 -3.56 -2.80
CA GLU A 113 27.97 -3.95 -1.81
C GLU A 113 27.01 -2.79 -1.48
N ASP A 114 27.42 -1.55 -1.78
CA ASP A 114 26.64 -0.34 -1.62
C ASP A 114 25.39 -0.23 -2.54
N GLU A 115 25.30 -1.03 -3.60
CA GLU A 115 24.23 -0.97 -4.60
C GLU A 115 23.18 -2.09 -4.51
N LEU A 116 23.36 -3.06 -3.60
CA LEU A 116 22.46 -4.21 -3.50
C LEU A 116 21.14 -3.84 -2.81
N VAL A 117 20.13 -3.45 -3.59
CA VAL A 117 18.78 -3.11 -3.11
C VAL A 117 17.72 -3.91 -3.87
N PRO A 118 17.30 -5.08 -3.35
CA PRO A 118 16.38 -5.96 -4.05
C PRO A 118 14.90 -5.58 -3.83
N VAL A 119 14.61 -4.79 -2.79
CA VAL A 119 13.27 -4.34 -2.40
C VAL A 119 13.25 -2.84 -2.18
N ALA A 120 12.19 -2.21 -2.66
CA ALA A 120 11.82 -0.88 -2.27
C ALA A 120 10.45 -0.88 -1.58
N ILE A 121 10.14 0.21 -0.88
CA ILE A 121 8.83 0.45 -0.27
C ILE A 121 8.26 1.74 -0.85
N LEU A 122 6.99 1.74 -1.26
CA LEU A 122 6.28 3.00 -1.47
C LEU A 122 6.03 3.65 -0.10
N PHE A 123 6.75 4.72 0.17
CA PHE A 123 6.96 5.20 1.52
C PHE A 123 6.43 6.62 1.67
N SER A 124 5.39 6.80 2.48
CA SER A 124 4.81 8.12 2.79
C SER A 124 5.23 8.64 4.17
N GLY A 125 5.91 7.81 4.97
CA GLY A 125 6.10 8.05 6.41
C GLY A 125 4.83 7.85 7.24
N GLY A 126 3.71 7.47 6.63
CA GLY A 126 2.50 7.10 7.36
C GLY A 126 2.63 5.72 8.02
N LEU A 127 1.77 5.48 9.02
CA LEU A 127 1.73 4.28 9.86
C LEU A 127 2.00 2.97 9.09
N ASP A 128 1.28 2.75 7.99
CA ASP A 128 1.29 1.47 7.28
C ASP A 128 2.66 1.24 6.62
N SER A 129 3.19 2.24 5.90
CA SER A 129 4.51 2.15 5.26
C SER A 129 5.66 2.11 6.28
N MET A 130 5.48 2.72 7.46
CA MET A 130 6.44 2.68 8.55
C MET A 130 6.53 1.30 9.20
N ILE A 131 5.38 0.64 9.43
CA ILE A 131 5.33 -0.76 9.90
C ILE A 131 6.03 -1.69 8.91
N LEU A 132 5.73 -1.54 7.60
CA LEU A 132 6.41 -2.35 6.57
C LEU A 132 7.92 -2.11 6.55
N ALA A 133 8.37 -0.86 6.68
CA ALA A 133 9.78 -0.53 6.71
C ALA A 133 10.48 -1.16 7.93
N ALA A 134 9.96 -0.95 9.14
CA ALA A 134 10.53 -1.52 10.35
C ALA A 134 10.59 -3.05 10.30
N LEU A 135 9.54 -3.73 9.83
CA LEU A 135 9.56 -5.18 9.67
C LEU A 135 10.50 -5.66 8.57
N LEU A 136 10.70 -4.89 7.49
CA LEU A 136 11.60 -5.27 6.42
C LEU A 136 13.06 -5.31 6.89
N ASP A 137 13.45 -4.46 7.86
CA ASP A 137 14.76 -4.56 8.50
C ASP A 137 14.98 -5.93 9.15
N GLU A 138 13.97 -6.48 9.84
CA GLU A 138 14.03 -7.80 10.47
C GLU A 138 14.03 -8.95 9.44
N CYS A 139 13.38 -8.75 8.29
CA CYS A 139 13.12 -9.80 7.30
C CYS A 139 14.16 -9.86 6.18
N LEU A 140 14.96 -8.82 5.98
CA LEU A 140 15.93 -8.71 4.88
C LEU A 140 17.35 -8.80 5.42
N ASP A 141 18.22 -9.57 4.74
CA ASP A 141 19.64 -9.67 5.09
C ASP A 141 20.26 -8.26 5.27
N PRO A 142 20.97 -7.99 6.39
CA PRO A 142 21.60 -6.70 6.67
C PRO A 142 22.50 -6.15 5.56
N ARG A 143 23.06 -7.01 4.69
CA ARG A 143 23.87 -6.58 3.56
C ARG A 143 23.08 -5.76 2.53
N TYR A 144 21.78 -6.03 2.39
CA TYR A 144 20.94 -5.33 1.43
C TYR A 144 20.46 -3.99 2.00
N GLY A 145 20.50 -2.96 1.15
CA GLY A 145 19.85 -1.68 1.45
C GLY A 145 18.34 -1.76 1.28
N ILE A 146 17.63 -0.76 1.81
CA ILE A 146 16.19 -0.59 1.60
C ILE A 146 15.96 0.81 1.02
N ASP A 147 15.40 0.85 -0.20
CA ASP A 147 14.97 2.08 -0.84
C ASP A 147 13.55 2.44 -0.39
N LEU A 148 13.37 3.66 0.09
CA LEU A 148 12.10 4.23 0.49
C LEU A 148 11.68 5.26 -0.56
N LEU A 149 10.74 4.90 -1.43
CA LEU A 149 10.34 5.72 -2.57
C LEU A 149 9.21 6.67 -2.14
N ASN A 150 9.51 7.96 -2.06
CA ASN A 150 8.54 8.98 -1.68
C ASN A 150 8.36 9.99 -2.81
N VAL A 151 7.13 10.07 -3.34
CA VAL A 151 6.74 11.02 -4.38
C VAL A 151 6.15 12.29 -3.77
N SER A 152 6.45 13.44 -4.37
CA SER A 152 5.90 14.74 -4.00
C SER A 152 5.68 15.61 -5.24
N PHE A 153 4.57 16.35 -5.26
CA PHE A 153 4.25 17.32 -6.31
C PHE A 153 4.51 18.77 -5.87
N ASP A 154 4.56 19.00 -4.56
CA ASP A 154 4.87 20.31 -3.95
C ASP A 154 6.29 20.35 -3.35
N GLY A 155 7.14 19.42 -3.81
CA GLY A 155 8.54 19.28 -3.40
C GLY A 155 8.72 19.13 -1.89
N GLN A 156 9.55 20.01 -1.32
CA GLN A 156 10.07 19.96 0.05
C GLN A 156 9.00 20.21 1.13
N SER A 157 7.97 20.99 0.81
CA SER A 157 6.94 21.43 1.76
C SER A 157 5.74 20.50 1.82
N ALA A 158 5.70 19.46 0.98
CA ALA A 158 4.59 18.53 0.96
C ALA A 158 4.46 17.79 2.30
N PRO A 159 3.24 17.68 2.87
CA PRO A 159 3.03 17.03 4.16
C PRO A 159 3.56 15.59 4.21
N ASP A 160 3.49 14.85 3.10
CA ASP A 160 4.01 13.48 3.00
C ASP A 160 5.54 13.45 2.87
N ARG A 161 6.17 14.43 2.22
CA ARG A 161 7.65 14.56 2.19
C ARG A 161 8.20 14.79 3.60
N ILE A 162 7.56 15.68 4.36
CA ILE A 162 7.92 15.97 5.75
C ILE A 162 7.75 14.70 6.61
N SER A 163 6.63 14.00 6.44
CA SER A 163 6.35 12.75 7.18
C SER A 163 7.34 11.65 6.83
N ALA A 164 7.69 11.49 5.55
CA ALA A 164 8.67 10.52 5.09
C ALA A 164 10.05 10.80 5.68
N ARG A 165 10.52 12.05 5.65
CA ARG A 165 11.81 12.41 6.27
C ARG A 165 11.84 12.13 7.77
N ALA A 166 10.80 12.55 8.49
CA ALA A 166 10.68 12.26 9.92
C ALA A 166 10.65 10.74 10.18
N GLY A 167 9.94 9.98 9.36
CA GLY A 167 9.87 8.53 9.43
C GLY A 167 11.23 7.87 9.20
N VAL A 168 12.04 8.35 8.26
CA VAL A 168 13.41 7.82 8.06
C VAL A 168 14.30 8.09 9.26
N GLU A 169 14.20 9.27 9.89
CA GLU A 169 14.93 9.55 11.13
C GLU A 169 14.49 8.64 12.27
N GLU A 170 13.20 8.32 12.37
CA GLU A 170 12.67 7.34 13.32
C GLU A 170 13.21 5.92 13.04
N LEU A 171 13.18 5.48 11.79
CA LEU A 171 13.75 4.19 11.34
C LEU A 171 15.24 4.09 11.66
N ARG A 172 16.01 5.17 11.46
CA ARG A 172 17.45 5.23 11.80
C ARG A 172 17.70 5.09 13.30
N ARG A 173 16.78 5.52 14.16
CA ARG A 173 16.91 5.33 15.61
C ARG A 173 16.64 3.89 16.04
N ILE A 174 15.65 3.22 15.44
CA ILE A 174 15.30 1.84 15.80
C ILE A 174 16.22 0.80 15.13
N ALA A 175 16.72 1.10 13.94
CA ALA A 175 17.58 0.22 13.14
C ALA A 175 18.79 1.02 12.59
N PRO A 176 19.76 1.39 13.46
CA PRO A 176 20.86 2.29 13.10
C PRO A 176 21.86 1.69 12.11
N PHE A 177 21.93 0.35 12.03
CA PHE A 177 22.85 -0.34 11.12
C PHE A 177 22.24 -0.60 9.73
N ARG A 178 20.93 -0.35 9.55
CA ARG A 178 20.27 -0.53 8.26
C ARG A 178 20.54 0.65 7.35
N ARG A 179 20.84 0.33 6.09
CA ARG A 179 21.03 1.32 5.02
C ARG A 179 19.68 1.78 4.46
N TRP A 180 19.08 2.75 5.14
CA TRP A 180 17.87 3.44 4.69
C TRP A 180 18.18 4.53 3.65
N LYS A 181 17.70 4.35 2.42
CA LYS A 181 17.81 5.36 1.34
C LYS A 181 16.43 5.95 1.05
N LEU A 182 16.17 7.16 1.53
CA LEU A 182 14.98 7.91 1.10
C LEU A 182 15.23 8.47 -0.29
N VAL A 183 14.50 7.95 -1.28
CA VAL A 183 14.54 8.41 -2.66
C VAL A 183 13.42 9.42 -2.86
N GLU A 184 13.81 10.68 -2.97
CA GLU A 184 12.91 11.80 -3.07
C GLU A 184 12.56 12.12 -4.52
N ILE A 185 11.40 11.63 -4.95
CA ILE A 185 10.90 11.76 -6.31
C ILE A 185 10.01 13.00 -6.36
N ASP A 186 10.56 14.11 -6.82
CA ASP A 186 9.82 15.35 -7.02
C ASP A 186 9.33 15.41 -8.47
N ALA A 187 8.06 15.77 -8.66
CA ALA A 187 7.46 15.89 -9.98
C ALA A 187 6.68 17.20 -10.11
N GLU A 188 7.01 17.98 -11.13
CA GLU A 188 6.33 19.25 -11.40
C GLU A 188 5.19 19.03 -12.38
N LEU A 189 3.99 19.47 -12.01
CA LEU A 189 2.78 19.15 -12.76
C LEU A 189 2.74 19.72 -14.18
N SER A 190 3.35 20.89 -14.37
CA SER A 190 3.51 21.56 -15.66
C SER A 190 4.20 20.67 -16.71
N ASN A 191 5.03 19.72 -16.26
CA ASN A 191 5.85 18.89 -17.12
C ASN A 191 5.28 17.48 -17.36
N LEU A 192 4.07 17.18 -16.87
CA LEU A 192 3.51 15.81 -16.87
C LEU A 192 2.40 15.56 -17.89
N THR A 193 2.19 16.43 -18.88
CA THR A 193 1.05 16.28 -19.82
C THR A 193 1.04 14.94 -20.55
N LEU A 194 2.20 14.46 -21.00
CA LEU A 194 2.32 13.18 -21.71
C LEU A 194 2.16 12.00 -20.74
N GLU A 195 2.77 12.10 -19.56
CA GLU A 195 2.67 11.12 -18.49
C GLU A 195 1.23 10.94 -18.00
N LEU A 196 0.49 12.04 -17.83
CA LEU A 196 -0.91 11.99 -17.44
C LEU A 196 -1.77 11.28 -18.47
N LYS A 197 -1.55 11.53 -19.78
CA LYS A 197 -2.24 10.81 -20.85
C LYS A 197 -1.90 9.32 -20.85
N HIS A 198 -0.62 8.99 -20.64
CA HIS A 198 -0.17 7.61 -20.53
C HIS A 198 -0.80 6.90 -19.33
N VAL A 199 -0.72 7.48 -18.13
CA VAL A 199 -1.31 6.94 -16.91
C VAL A 199 -2.84 6.83 -17.03
N MET A 200 -3.50 7.79 -17.67
CA MET A 200 -4.95 7.71 -17.94
C MET A 200 -5.33 6.47 -18.77
N SER A 201 -4.42 6.00 -19.65
CA SER A 201 -4.59 4.73 -20.36
C SER A 201 -4.35 3.51 -19.46
N LEU A 202 -3.38 3.61 -18.53
CA LEU A 202 -3.03 2.54 -17.60
C LEU A 202 -4.09 2.28 -16.53
N ILE A 203 -4.87 3.30 -16.11
CA ILE A 203 -5.86 3.15 -15.04
C ILE A 203 -7.20 2.53 -15.50
N LYS A 204 -7.43 2.37 -16.81
CA LYS A 204 -8.71 1.88 -17.37
C LYS A 204 -9.12 0.50 -16.85
N PRO A 205 -10.32 0.22 -16.37
CA PRO A 205 -11.55 0.92 -16.70
C PRO A 205 -11.84 2.08 -15.76
N ALA A 206 -11.05 2.23 -14.68
CA ALA A 206 -11.14 3.39 -13.82
C ALA A 206 -10.87 4.66 -14.65
N ASN A 207 -11.62 5.71 -14.36
CA ASN A 207 -11.66 6.92 -15.18
C ASN A 207 -12.01 8.16 -14.36
N THR A 208 -11.91 8.08 -13.03
CA THR A 208 -12.17 9.24 -12.19
C THR A 208 -10.90 10.04 -11.99
N TYR A 209 -11.09 11.32 -11.67
CA TYR A 209 -10.03 12.22 -11.24
C TYR A 209 -9.20 11.64 -10.07
N MET A 210 -9.88 11.00 -9.12
CA MET A 210 -9.26 10.36 -7.97
C MET A 210 -8.36 9.18 -8.39
N ASP A 211 -8.81 8.38 -9.35
CA ASP A 211 -8.02 7.27 -9.88
C ASP A 211 -6.77 7.78 -10.61
N LEU A 212 -6.88 8.86 -11.38
CA LEU A 212 -5.73 9.45 -12.05
C LEU A 212 -4.70 9.98 -11.04
N ASN A 213 -5.13 10.70 -9.99
CA ASN A 213 -4.23 11.21 -8.96
C ASN A 213 -3.48 10.09 -8.23
N ILE A 214 -4.17 9.02 -7.85
CA ILE A 214 -3.52 7.88 -7.21
C ILE A 214 -2.59 7.19 -8.21
N GLY A 215 -3.06 6.96 -9.43
CA GLY A 215 -2.29 6.31 -10.49
C GLY A 215 -1.00 7.04 -10.82
N ILE A 216 -1.03 8.36 -11.01
CA ILE A 216 0.16 9.15 -11.35
C ILE A 216 1.16 9.18 -10.18
N ALA A 217 0.67 9.25 -8.95
CA ALA A 217 1.51 9.18 -7.76
C ALA A 217 2.27 7.83 -7.68
N LEU A 218 1.53 6.72 -7.82
CA LEU A 218 2.11 5.38 -7.79
C LEU A 218 3.08 5.16 -8.95
N TRP A 219 2.71 5.60 -10.15
CA TRP A 219 3.54 5.46 -11.34
C TRP A 219 4.84 6.25 -11.25
N LEU A 220 4.78 7.51 -10.78
CA LEU A 220 5.97 8.32 -10.54
C LEU A 220 6.84 7.75 -9.41
N ALA A 221 6.23 7.34 -8.29
CA ALA A 221 6.97 6.71 -7.20
C ALA A 221 7.69 5.43 -7.66
N ALA A 222 7.01 4.61 -8.48
CA ALA A 222 7.55 3.38 -9.05
C ALA A 222 8.64 3.61 -10.11
N ARG A 223 8.80 4.81 -10.69
CA ARG A 223 9.99 5.11 -11.51
C ARG A 223 11.27 4.97 -10.67
N GLY A 224 11.22 5.35 -9.39
CA GLY A 224 12.34 5.25 -8.46
C GLY A 224 13.54 6.15 -8.83
N ASN A 225 13.33 7.18 -9.64
CA ASN A 225 14.34 8.16 -10.02
C ASN A 225 14.12 9.45 -9.22
N GLY A 226 15.03 9.77 -8.32
CA GLY A 226 14.89 10.93 -7.43
C GLY A 226 16.18 11.26 -6.69
N TRP A 227 16.08 12.20 -5.75
CA TRP A 227 17.22 12.69 -4.99
C TRP A 227 17.41 11.89 -3.70
N VAL A 228 18.65 11.58 -3.34
CA VAL A 228 19.00 11.01 -2.04
C VAL A 228 19.95 11.96 -1.34
N ASN A 229 19.64 12.28 -0.08
CA ASN A 229 20.52 13.10 0.76
C ASN A 229 21.56 12.18 1.44
N LYS A 230 22.85 12.47 1.26
CA LYS A 230 23.88 11.87 2.11
C LYS A 230 23.72 12.46 3.51
N GLY A 231 23.31 11.63 4.48
CA GLY A 231 23.26 12.06 5.87
C GLY A 231 24.66 12.48 6.33
N SER A 232 24.79 13.69 6.88
CA SER A 232 26.05 14.14 7.48
C SER A 232 26.40 13.24 8.67
N SER A 233 27.42 12.41 8.53
CA SER A 233 28.06 11.70 9.64
C SER A 233 28.89 12.64 10.53
N SER A 234 28.84 13.97 10.34
CA SER A 234 29.48 14.98 11.19
C SER A 234 28.69 16.29 11.19
N ARG A 235 28.42 16.82 12.39
CA ARG A 235 27.52 17.96 12.67
C ARG A 235 27.98 19.34 12.12
N ASN A 236 29.00 19.41 11.26
CA ASN A 236 29.68 20.68 10.92
C ASN A 236 29.91 20.92 9.42
N ASP A 237 29.12 20.31 8.51
CA ASP A 237 29.21 20.65 7.08
C ASP A 237 27.83 21.06 6.56
N ASP A 238 27.67 22.37 6.31
CA ASP A 238 26.45 23.03 5.81
C ASP A 238 26.14 22.69 4.34
N ASN A 239 26.93 21.82 3.69
CA ASN A 239 26.65 21.30 2.37
C ASN A 239 25.98 19.93 2.46
N GLN A 240 24.66 19.94 2.66
CA GLN A 240 23.80 18.77 2.52
C GLN A 240 23.82 18.31 1.06
N GLN A 241 24.78 17.46 0.70
CA GLN A 241 24.99 17.03 -0.68
C GLN A 241 23.95 15.99 -1.07
N SER A 242 22.95 16.41 -1.84
CA SER A 242 22.02 15.52 -2.52
C SER A 242 22.62 14.99 -3.83
N PHE A 243 22.27 13.77 -4.20
CA PHE A 243 22.67 13.20 -5.50
C PHE A 243 21.48 12.52 -6.15
N MET A 244 21.47 12.53 -7.49
CA MET A 244 20.47 11.82 -8.28
C MET A 244 20.68 10.31 -8.15
N TYR A 245 19.62 9.58 -7.88
CA TYR A 245 19.65 8.14 -7.66
C TYR A 245 18.48 7.47 -8.38
N ASN A 246 18.77 6.32 -8.99
CA ASN A 246 17.79 5.48 -9.65
C ASN A 246 17.75 4.11 -8.95
N SER A 247 16.67 3.86 -8.21
CA SER A 247 16.45 2.61 -7.50
C SER A 247 16.41 1.42 -8.46
N LYS A 248 17.20 0.38 -8.18
CA LYS A 248 17.23 -0.87 -8.96
C LYS A 248 16.27 -1.96 -8.46
N ALA A 249 15.55 -1.70 -7.37
CA ALA A 249 14.64 -2.66 -6.77
C ALA A 249 13.51 -3.05 -7.75
N ARG A 250 13.39 -4.34 -8.04
CA ARG A 250 12.32 -4.85 -8.90
C ARG A 250 11.03 -5.15 -8.13
N ILE A 251 11.15 -5.34 -6.82
CA ILE A 251 10.01 -5.59 -5.94
C ILE A 251 9.72 -4.33 -5.15
N VAL A 252 8.45 -3.95 -5.10
CA VAL A 252 7.97 -2.77 -4.37
C VAL A 252 6.89 -3.21 -3.38
N LEU A 253 7.14 -3.02 -2.08
CA LEU A 253 6.14 -3.25 -1.06
C LEU A 253 5.21 -2.05 -0.95
N VAL A 254 3.90 -2.31 -0.86
CA VAL A 254 2.86 -1.30 -0.80
C VAL A 254 1.98 -1.53 0.44
N GLY A 255 1.69 -0.46 1.18
CA GLY A 255 0.87 -0.48 2.40
C GLY A 255 -0.64 -0.63 2.18
N SER A 256 -1.09 -0.78 0.92
CA SER A 256 -2.51 -0.93 0.60
C SER A 256 -3.12 -2.18 1.25
N GLY A 257 -4.39 -2.09 1.67
CA GLY A 257 -5.09 -3.12 2.44
C GLY A 257 -5.13 -2.85 3.94
N ALA A 258 -4.24 -2.03 4.48
CA ALA A 258 -4.23 -1.68 5.91
C ALA A 258 -5.46 -0.84 6.29
N ASP A 259 -5.75 0.21 5.51
CA ASP A 259 -6.88 1.12 5.78
C ASP A 259 -8.24 0.40 5.67
N GLU A 260 -8.41 -0.45 4.65
CA GLU A 260 -9.63 -1.24 4.41
C GLU A 260 -9.91 -2.19 5.58
N GLN A 261 -8.89 -2.87 6.08
CA GLN A 261 -9.04 -3.92 7.10
C GLN A 261 -9.05 -3.39 8.53
N CYS A 262 -8.45 -2.22 8.78
CA CYS A 262 -8.25 -1.67 10.13
C CYS A 262 -8.96 -0.33 10.35
N ALA A 263 -10.01 -0.05 9.58
CA ALA A 263 -10.86 1.12 9.72
C ALA A 263 -10.13 2.49 9.52
N GLY A 264 -9.18 2.57 8.59
CA GLY A 264 -8.33 3.76 8.38
C GLY A 264 -8.96 4.90 7.57
N TYR A 265 -10.06 4.69 6.85
CA TYR A 265 -10.74 5.74 6.10
C TYR A 265 -11.68 6.60 6.94
N GLY A 266 -11.72 7.91 6.69
CA GLY A 266 -12.66 8.83 7.35
C GLY A 266 -14.14 8.42 7.19
N ARG A 267 -14.50 7.81 6.04
CA ARG A 267 -15.86 7.27 5.81
C ARG A 267 -16.24 6.15 6.78
N HIS A 268 -15.28 5.38 7.27
CA HIS A 268 -15.54 4.32 8.27
C HIS A 268 -16.08 4.92 9.56
N ARG A 269 -15.50 6.04 10.01
CA ARG A 269 -16.01 6.79 11.16
C ARG A 269 -17.41 7.33 10.92
N THR A 270 -17.69 7.85 9.73
CA THR A 270 -19.05 8.29 9.36
C THR A 270 -20.04 7.13 9.46
N LYS A 271 -19.69 5.96 8.92
CA LYS A 271 -20.54 4.77 8.92
C LYS A 271 -20.74 4.20 10.32
N TYR A 272 -19.70 4.19 11.14
CA TYR A 272 -19.80 3.86 12.57
C TYR A 272 -20.75 4.79 13.31
N ARG A 273 -20.68 6.11 13.09
CA ARG A 273 -21.61 7.06 13.73
C ARG A 273 -23.06 6.85 13.30
N CYS A 274 -23.30 6.44 12.06
CA CYS A 274 -24.65 6.24 11.53
C CYS A 274 -25.24 4.86 11.87
N GLY A 275 -24.42 3.82 11.98
CA GLY A 275 -24.86 2.42 12.08
C GLY A 275 -24.12 1.58 13.11
N SER A 276 -23.39 2.21 14.04
CA SER A 276 -22.57 1.54 15.06
C SER A 276 -21.58 0.53 14.45
N TRP A 277 -21.25 -0.53 15.19
CA TRP A 277 -20.33 -1.59 14.79
C TRP A 277 -20.76 -2.32 13.51
N LEU A 278 -22.05 -2.62 13.35
CA LEU A 278 -22.56 -3.28 12.15
C LEU A 278 -22.38 -2.40 10.91
N GLY A 279 -22.71 -1.11 11.00
CA GLY A 279 -22.53 -0.17 9.90
C GLY A 279 -21.06 0.02 9.50
N LEU A 280 -20.14 -0.06 10.47
CA LEU A 280 -18.70 -0.07 10.22
C LEU A 280 -18.27 -1.35 9.49
N HIS A 281 -18.68 -2.52 9.99
CA HIS A 281 -18.36 -3.81 9.39
C HIS A 281 -18.81 -3.89 7.93
N GLU A 282 -20.06 -3.54 7.63
CA GLU A 282 -20.60 -3.57 6.27
C GLU A 282 -19.82 -2.65 5.31
N GLU A 283 -19.43 -1.45 5.74
CA GLU A 283 -18.62 -0.57 4.89
C GLU A 283 -17.23 -1.15 4.61
N MET A 284 -16.56 -1.69 5.64
CA MET A 284 -15.24 -2.31 5.48
C MET A 284 -15.30 -3.58 4.62
N LYS A 285 -16.37 -4.38 4.78
CA LYS A 285 -16.64 -5.57 3.96
C LYS A 285 -16.82 -5.21 2.50
N LEU A 286 -17.62 -4.18 2.22
CA LEU A 286 -17.78 -3.66 0.87
C LEU A 286 -16.45 -3.20 0.29
N ASP A 287 -15.60 -2.53 1.06
CA ASP A 287 -14.27 -2.09 0.62
C ASP A 287 -13.36 -3.27 0.26
N MET A 288 -13.32 -4.31 1.10
CA MET A 288 -12.50 -5.49 0.85
C MET A 288 -13.02 -6.31 -0.35
N GLN A 289 -14.33 -6.49 -0.49
CA GLN A 289 -14.92 -7.25 -1.61
C GLN A 289 -14.71 -6.57 -2.98
N ARG A 290 -14.50 -5.24 -3.00
CA ARG A 290 -14.26 -4.47 -4.22
C ARG A 290 -12.81 -4.00 -4.40
N ILE A 291 -11.90 -4.35 -3.47
CA ILE A 291 -10.53 -3.81 -3.44
C ILE A 291 -9.77 -4.08 -4.74
N TRP A 292 -10.01 -5.26 -5.34
CA TRP A 292 -9.39 -5.67 -6.59
C TRP A 292 -9.71 -4.72 -7.75
N LYS A 293 -10.97 -4.28 -7.84
CA LYS A 293 -11.47 -3.39 -8.90
C LYS A 293 -11.22 -1.91 -8.60
N ARG A 294 -11.30 -1.51 -7.32
CA ARG A 294 -11.20 -0.09 -6.93
C ARG A 294 -9.77 0.37 -6.75
N ASN A 295 -8.88 -0.51 -6.30
CA ASN A 295 -7.51 -0.18 -5.96
C ASN A 295 -6.52 -1.05 -6.76
N MET A 296 -6.51 -2.36 -6.52
CA MET A 296 -5.38 -3.21 -6.92
C MET A 296 -5.16 -3.26 -8.44
N GLY A 297 -6.21 -3.33 -9.25
CA GLY A 297 -6.07 -3.35 -10.70
C GLY A 297 -5.41 -2.09 -11.27
N ARG A 298 -5.76 -0.91 -10.74
CA ARG A 298 -5.12 0.36 -11.09
C ARG A 298 -3.67 0.40 -10.59
N ASP A 299 -3.49 0.10 -9.32
CA ASP A 299 -2.21 0.23 -8.62
C ASP A 299 -1.15 -0.67 -9.25
N ASP A 300 -1.51 -1.93 -9.53
CA ASP A 300 -0.65 -2.92 -10.18
C ASP A 300 -0.14 -2.41 -11.54
N ARG A 301 -1.04 -1.96 -12.42
CA ARG A 301 -0.66 -1.49 -13.76
C ARG A 301 0.22 -0.24 -13.73
N CYS A 302 -0.03 0.68 -12.81
CA CYS A 302 0.80 1.88 -12.64
C CYS A 302 2.23 1.52 -12.16
N ILE A 303 2.36 0.52 -11.28
CA ILE A 303 3.67 0.09 -10.78
C ILE A 303 4.39 -0.79 -11.81
N ALA A 304 3.67 -1.72 -12.44
CA ALA A 304 4.20 -2.69 -13.41
C ALA A 304 4.69 -2.04 -14.71
N ASP A 305 4.10 -0.92 -15.14
CA ASP A 305 4.58 -0.16 -16.30
C ASP A 305 6.02 0.35 -16.13
N ASN A 306 6.50 0.45 -14.88
CA ASN A 306 7.90 0.78 -14.56
C ASN A 306 8.80 -0.47 -14.38
N GLY A 307 8.33 -1.65 -14.79
CA GLY A 307 9.07 -2.91 -14.68
C GLY A 307 9.25 -3.39 -13.23
N ARG A 308 8.34 -3.01 -12.33
CA ARG A 308 8.36 -3.38 -10.91
C ARG A 308 7.14 -4.21 -10.53
N GLU A 309 7.33 -5.18 -9.66
CA GLU A 309 6.27 -6.02 -9.11
C GLU A 309 5.81 -5.45 -7.77
N ALA A 310 4.54 -5.07 -7.68
CA ALA A 310 3.93 -4.64 -6.43
C ALA A 310 3.61 -5.86 -5.54
N ARG A 311 3.93 -5.79 -4.25
CA ARG A 311 3.54 -6.78 -3.26
C ARG A 311 2.83 -6.11 -2.09
N PHE A 312 1.79 -6.76 -1.58
CA PHE A 312 0.85 -6.20 -0.61
C PHE A 312 0.84 -7.03 0.67
N PRO A 313 1.73 -6.79 1.64
CA PRO A 313 1.84 -7.63 2.84
C PRO A 313 0.57 -7.65 3.70
N PHE A 314 -0.19 -6.54 3.73
CA PHE A 314 -1.44 -6.47 4.48
C PHE A 314 -2.55 -7.35 3.88
N LEU A 315 -2.47 -7.71 2.60
CA LEU A 315 -3.48 -8.54 1.91
C LEU A 315 -3.10 -10.03 1.88
N ASP A 316 -2.09 -10.42 2.65
CA ASP A 316 -1.76 -11.82 2.86
C ASP A 316 -2.88 -12.56 3.58
N GLU A 317 -3.19 -13.78 3.13
CA GLU A 317 -4.31 -14.57 3.62
C GLU A 317 -4.29 -14.77 5.13
N ASP A 318 -3.11 -15.01 5.72
CA ASP A 318 -2.97 -15.18 7.16
C ASP A 318 -3.17 -13.86 7.92
N VAL A 319 -2.74 -12.73 7.33
CA VAL A 319 -2.98 -11.40 7.89
C VAL A 319 -4.47 -11.08 7.86
N VAL A 320 -5.16 -11.32 6.74
CA VAL A 320 -6.61 -11.10 6.62
C VAL A 320 -7.35 -11.96 7.63
N ARG A 321 -7.04 -13.26 7.70
CA ARG A 321 -7.67 -14.20 8.63
C ARG A 321 -7.52 -13.75 10.08
N ILE A 322 -6.30 -13.42 10.51
CA ILE A 322 -6.03 -12.98 11.88
C ILE A 322 -6.78 -11.69 12.21
N LEU A 323 -6.85 -10.73 11.27
CA LEU A 323 -7.61 -9.49 11.48
C LEU A 323 -9.13 -9.70 11.52
N LEU A 324 -9.67 -10.72 10.86
CA LEU A 324 -11.09 -11.10 10.91
C LEU A 324 -11.44 -11.83 12.22
N ASP A 325 -10.49 -12.59 12.79
CA ASP A 325 -10.63 -13.29 14.07
C ASP A 325 -10.60 -12.34 15.28
N ILE A 326 -9.95 -11.17 15.14
CA ILE A 326 -9.90 -10.17 16.22
C ILE A 326 -11.24 -9.40 16.29
N PRO A 327 -11.82 -9.24 17.49
CA PRO A 327 -13.04 -8.44 17.65
C PRO A 327 -12.90 -7.02 17.12
N LEU A 328 -13.92 -6.52 16.42
CA LEU A 328 -13.83 -5.26 15.69
C LEU A 328 -13.50 -4.04 16.60
N TRP A 329 -13.91 -4.08 17.86
CA TRP A 329 -13.60 -3.03 18.86
C TRP A 329 -12.14 -3.06 19.38
N GLU A 330 -11.42 -4.16 19.15
CA GLU A 330 -9.98 -4.24 19.36
C GLU A 330 -9.21 -3.72 18.14
N VAL A 331 -9.74 -3.96 16.93
CA VAL A 331 -9.18 -3.44 15.67
C VAL A 331 -9.23 -1.91 15.59
N ALA A 332 -10.35 -1.32 16.01
CA ALA A 332 -10.58 0.12 15.98
C ALA A 332 -11.44 0.61 17.14
N ASN A 333 -11.23 1.87 17.55
CA ASN A 333 -12.10 2.58 18.49
C ASN A 333 -12.46 3.95 17.90
N LEU A 334 -13.52 4.01 17.10
CA LEU A 334 -13.89 5.21 16.34
C LEU A 334 -14.64 6.28 17.15
N ASP A 335 -14.75 6.10 18.47
CA ASP A 335 -15.12 7.18 19.40
C ASP A 335 -13.89 8.04 19.76
N GLN A 336 -12.69 7.48 19.66
CA GLN A 336 -11.44 8.22 19.86
C GLN A 336 -11.05 9.03 18.61
N PRO A 337 -10.31 10.15 18.74
CA PRO A 337 -9.89 10.98 17.61
C PRO A 337 -9.07 10.23 16.55
N SER A 338 -8.97 10.82 15.35
CA SER A 338 -8.05 10.32 14.32
C SER A 338 -6.60 10.46 14.78
N GLY A 339 -5.76 9.45 14.51
CA GLY A 339 -4.43 9.34 15.12
C GLY A 339 -4.39 8.40 16.34
N THR A 340 -5.56 8.02 16.86
CA THR A 340 -5.68 7.19 18.07
C THR A 340 -6.63 6.02 17.84
N GLY A 341 -7.85 6.30 17.39
CA GLY A 341 -8.94 5.34 17.30
C GLY A 341 -8.98 4.52 16.01
N ASP A 342 -8.67 5.15 14.89
CA ASP A 342 -8.50 4.49 13.60
C ASP A 342 -7.24 3.61 13.63
N LYS A 343 -7.31 2.42 13.04
CA LYS A 343 -6.18 1.49 12.97
C LYS A 343 -5.55 1.22 14.34
N LYS A 344 -6.36 1.20 15.40
CA LYS A 344 -5.91 1.02 16.79
C LYS A 344 -4.93 -0.15 16.92
N ILE A 345 -5.25 -1.30 16.33
CA ILE A 345 -4.40 -2.49 16.38
C ILE A 345 -3.05 -2.29 15.68
N LEU A 346 -3.02 -1.59 14.55
CA LEU A 346 -1.76 -1.29 13.85
C LEU A 346 -0.92 -0.23 14.57
N ARG A 347 -1.57 0.71 15.27
CA ARG A 347 -0.86 1.67 16.14
C ARG A 347 -0.21 0.97 17.33
N GLU A 348 -0.83 -0.09 17.84
CA GLU A 348 -0.21 -0.94 18.86
C GLU A 348 0.97 -1.73 18.30
N VAL A 349 0.83 -2.35 17.12
CA VAL A 349 1.93 -3.00 16.39
C VAL A 349 3.10 -2.03 16.16
N ALA A 350 2.83 -0.80 15.74
CA ALA A 350 3.86 0.21 15.54
C ALA A 350 4.62 0.53 16.84
N ARG A 351 3.94 0.68 17.98
CA ARG A 351 4.62 0.87 19.28
C ARG A 351 5.50 -0.30 19.66
N MET A 352 5.05 -1.53 19.42
CA MET A 352 5.85 -2.74 19.67
C MET A 352 7.13 -2.80 18.81
N LEU A 353 7.08 -2.21 17.60
CA LEU A 353 8.24 -2.03 16.71
C LEU A 353 9.12 -0.83 17.09
N GLY A 354 8.81 -0.13 18.18
CA GLY A 354 9.52 1.09 18.60
C GLY A 354 9.15 2.36 17.82
N LEU A 355 8.15 2.28 16.94
CA LEU A 355 7.67 3.40 16.10
C LEU A 355 6.71 4.30 16.88
N ARG A 356 7.24 5.17 17.74
CA ARG A 356 6.46 6.03 18.64
C ARG A 356 5.77 7.18 17.90
N GLU A 357 6.47 7.84 16.99
CA GLU A 357 5.94 8.99 16.26
C GLU A 357 4.95 8.56 15.17
N ALA A 358 5.29 7.52 14.40
CA ALA A 358 4.37 6.98 13.40
C ALA A 358 3.06 6.44 14.03
N ALA A 359 3.13 5.85 15.25
CA ALA A 359 1.96 5.29 15.94
C ALA A 359 0.88 6.32 16.30
N ILE A 360 1.24 7.60 16.45
CA ILE A 360 0.29 8.68 16.79
C ILE A 360 -0.11 9.54 15.59
N GLN A 361 0.52 9.31 14.43
CA GLN A 361 0.28 10.14 13.27
C GLN A 361 -1.12 9.90 12.67
N PRO A 362 -1.92 10.95 12.43
CA PRO A 362 -3.20 10.81 11.74
C PRO A 362 -3.03 10.31 10.30
N LYS A 363 -3.98 9.51 9.83
CA LYS A 363 -3.98 9.02 8.44
C LYS A 363 -4.06 10.17 7.43
N ARG A 364 -3.20 10.12 6.41
CA ARG A 364 -3.26 10.97 5.20
C ARG A 364 -3.35 10.07 3.98
N ALA A 365 -4.29 10.35 3.07
CA ALA A 365 -4.44 9.56 1.85
C ALA A 365 -3.47 10.08 0.79
N ILE A 366 -2.89 9.18 -0.02
CA ILE A 366 -1.92 9.54 -1.06
C ILE A 366 -2.44 10.67 -1.98
N GLN A 367 -3.73 10.64 -2.34
CA GLN A 367 -4.36 11.66 -3.18
C GLN A 367 -4.40 13.06 -2.56
N VAL A 368 -4.37 13.18 -1.23
CA VAL A 368 -4.38 14.49 -0.54
C VAL A 368 -3.06 15.21 -0.79
N SER A 369 -1.98 14.44 -0.90
CA SER A 369 -0.61 14.92 -1.11
C SER A 369 -0.26 15.14 -2.59
N VAL A 370 -1.18 14.75 -3.48
CA VAL A 370 -1.03 14.77 -4.94
C VAL A 370 -2.20 15.57 -5.55
N THR A 371 -2.81 16.48 -4.79
CA THR A 371 -4.00 17.21 -5.24
C THR A 371 -3.62 18.13 -6.40
N MET A 372 -3.69 17.62 -7.63
CA MET A 372 -3.85 18.46 -8.81
C MET A 372 -5.16 19.25 -8.63
N SER A 373 -5.33 20.42 -9.21
CA SER A 373 -6.69 20.98 -9.25
C SER A 373 -7.41 20.43 -10.47
N TYR A 374 -8.74 20.28 -10.41
CA TYR A 374 -9.54 19.95 -11.60
C TYR A 374 -9.32 20.98 -12.73
N ARG A 375 -9.06 22.25 -12.37
CA ARG A 375 -8.66 23.30 -13.32
C ARG A 375 -7.35 22.98 -14.03
N SER A 376 -6.35 22.51 -13.30
CA SER A 376 -5.03 22.15 -13.87
C SER A 376 -5.15 21.03 -14.91
N ILE A 377 -6.06 20.07 -14.71
CA ILE A 377 -6.28 18.99 -15.71
C ILE A 377 -7.00 19.51 -16.96
N LEU A 378 -8.02 20.37 -16.79
CA LEU A 378 -8.70 21.00 -17.92
C LEU A 378 -7.74 21.86 -18.77
N GLU A 379 -6.82 22.57 -18.12
CA GLU A 379 -5.77 23.35 -18.79
C GLU A 379 -4.77 22.46 -19.55
N LEU A 380 -4.52 21.23 -19.07
CA LEU A 380 -3.62 20.26 -19.70
C LEU A 380 -4.30 19.42 -20.80
N GLY A 381 -5.62 19.53 -20.97
CA GLY A 381 -6.39 18.86 -22.02
C GLY A 381 -6.36 17.33 -21.94
N VAL A 382 -6.43 16.78 -20.72
CA VAL A 382 -6.44 15.33 -20.42
C VAL A 382 -7.84 14.84 -20.05
#